data_AF-A0A4Y7U513-F1
#
_entry.id   AF-A0A4Y7U513-F1
#
_cell.length_a   1.000
_cell.length_b   1.000
_cell.length_c   1.000
_cell.angle_alpha   90.00
_cell.angle_beta   90.00
_cell.angle_gamma   90.00
#
_symmetry.space_group_name_H-M   'P 1'
#
loop_
_entity.id
_entity.type
_entity.pdbx_description
1 polymer ?
#
loop_
_entity_poly.entity_id
_entity_poly.type
_entity_poly.pdbx_seq_one_letter_code
_entity_poly.pdbx_strand_id
1 'polypeptide(L)'
;EGPFVSNLTDTGVVVWCKTTLPVQAQIEIDGKIYRDDVPKIHHEWQINTLKSNQKYEYKVTYGLLSQSYHVTTALKKGSRQCFIFGYTSDSRHATGGGERKVYGANAYIMKKIAALAYKENAAFVQFTGDMINGYLSSKEEQHLQYTNWKKSIEPFWHYMPFNVGMGNHEALGYVFEDESGKSKG
;
A
#
# COMPACT_ATOMS: atom_id res chain seq x y z
N GLU A 1 0.03 8.96 5.69
CA GLU A 1 -0.25 8.04 4.56
C GLU A 1 -1.24 6.98 5.00
N GLY A 2 -2.04 6.48 4.07
CA GLY A 2 -3.11 5.52 4.33
C GLY A 2 -4.43 6.19 4.74
N PRO A 3 -5.39 5.41 5.26
CA PRO A 3 -5.26 4.04 5.76
C PRO A 3 -5.18 2.97 4.66
N PHE A 4 -4.27 2.01 4.75
CA PHE A 4 -4.11 0.95 3.76
C PHE A 4 -4.70 -0.36 4.26
N VAL A 5 -5.36 -1.08 3.36
CA VAL A 5 -5.84 -2.45 3.59
C VAL A 5 -4.73 -3.45 3.24
N SER A 6 -4.45 -4.39 4.13
CA SER A 6 -3.41 -5.41 3.98
C SER A 6 -3.81 -6.71 4.68
N ASN A 7 -3.16 -7.83 4.34
CA ASN A 7 -3.40 -9.15 4.95
C ASN A 7 -4.89 -9.53 5.03
N LEU A 8 -5.65 -9.22 3.99
CA LEU A 8 -7.08 -9.52 3.90
C LEU A 8 -7.29 -11.03 3.82
N THR A 9 -8.12 -11.58 4.71
CA THR A 9 -8.53 -12.97 4.73
C THR A 9 -10.06 -13.08 4.63
N ASP A 10 -10.58 -14.31 4.75
CA ASP A 10 -12.01 -14.56 4.83
C ASP A 10 -12.61 -14.20 6.20
N THR A 11 -11.80 -13.93 7.22
CA THR A 11 -12.28 -13.60 8.58
C THR A 11 -11.65 -12.35 9.17
N GLY A 12 -10.76 -11.69 8.43
CA GLY A 12 -10.02 -10.57 8.96
C GLY A 12 -9.32 -9.70 7.94
N VAL A 13 -8.76 -8.62 8.46
CA VAL A 13 -8.03 -7.60 7.71
C VAL A 13 -7.06 -6.87 8.64
N VAL A 14 -5.94 -6.43 8.09
CA VAL A 14 -5.07 -5.45 8.74
C VAL A 14 -5.30 -4.10 8.07
N VAL A 15 -5.63 -3.10 8.86
CA VAL A 15 -5.68 -1.71 8.40
C VAL A 15 -4.57 -0.94 9.09
N TRP A 16 -3.77 -0.21 8.33
CA TRP A 16 -2.67 0.57 8.89
C TRP A 16 -2.54 1.96 8.27
N CYS A 17 -2.03 2.91 9.05
CA CYS A 17 -1.71 4.25 8.57
C CYS A 17 -0.47 4.79 9.29
N LYS A 18 0.10 5.87 8.73
CA LYS A 18 1.23 6.56 9.35
C LYS A 18 0.99 8.06 9.34
N THR A 19 1.18 8.70 10.48
CA THR A 19 1.00 10.14 10.71
C THR A 19 2.36 10.86 10.75
N THR A 20 2.37 12.18 10.71
CA THR A 20 3.61 12.98 10.81
C THR A 20 3.97 13.32 12.25
N LEU A 21 3.02 13.21 13.18
CA LEU A 21 3.16 13.50 14.60
C LEU A 21 2.58 12.35 15.43
N PRO A 22 3.10 12.07 16.63
CA PRO A 22 2.48 11.09 17.51
C PRO A 22 1.06 11.50 17.88
N VAL A 23 0.09 10.66 17.52
CA VAL A 23 -1.33 10.86 17.85
C VAL A 23 -1.92 9.57 18.37
N GLN A 24 -3.03 9.64 19.10
CA GLN A 24 -3.85 8.46 19.35
C GLN A 24 -4.80 8.29 18.17
N ALA A 25 -4.83 7.10 17.58
CA ALA A 25 -5.74 6.77 16.49
C ALA A 25 -6.65 5.60 16.86
N GLN A 26 -7.74 5.48 16.13
CA GLN A 26 -8.67 4.37 16.25
C GLN A 26 -9.29 4.01 14.90
N ILE A 27 -9.73 2.77 14.78
CA ILE A 27 -10.59 2.28 13.71
C ILE A 27 -11.90 1.77 14.30
N GLU A 28 -13.00 2.10 13.64
CA GLU A 28 -14.32 1.52 13.87
C GLU A 28 -14.69 0.66 12.67
N ILE A 29 -15.05 -0.60 12.91
CA ILE A 29 -15.49 -1.55 11.89
C ILE A 29 -16.42 -2.59 12.54
N ASP A 30 -17.52 -2.93 11.88
CA ASP A 30 -18.51 -3.89 12.40
C ASP A 30 -19.04 -3.52 13.81
N GLY A 31 -19.21 -2.21 14.07
CA GLY A 31 -19.64 -1.69 15.37
C GLY A 31 -18.62 -1.83 16.51
N LYS A 32 -17.41 -2.32 16.23
CA LYS A 32 -16.31 -2.46 17.18
C LYS A 32 -15.28 -1.36 16.97
N ILE A 33 -14.71 -0.87 18.07
CA ILE A 33 -13.65 0.13 18.07
C ILE A 33 -12.35 -0.50 18.53
N TYR A 34 -11.30 -0.33 17.74
CA TYR A 34 -9.92 -0.68 18.08
C TYR A 34 -9.15 0.63 18.19
N ARG A 35 -8.52 0.88 19.35
CA ARG A 35 -7.84 2.14 19.66
C ARG A 35 -6.41 1.86 20.06
N ASP A 36 -5.51 2.78 19.73
CA ASP A 36 -4.15 2.74 20.23
C ASP A 36 -4.08 3.04 21.74
N ASP A 37 -3.25 2.32 22.46
CA ASP A 37 -3.06 2.54 23.90
C ASP A 37 -2.29 3.84 24.19
N VAL A 38 -1.39 4.23 23.28
CA VAL A 38 -0.52 5.40 23.41
C VAL A 38 -0.40 6.17 22.10
N PRO A 39 -0.11 7.49 22.14
CA PRO A 39 0.20 8.26 20.95
C PRO A 39 1.43 7.71 20.22
N LYS A 40 1.30 7.44 18.92
CA LYS A 40 2.37 6.91 18.07
C LYS A 40 2.24 7.45 16.64
N ILE A 41 3.26 7.20 15.82
CA ILE A 41 3.32 7.66 14.42
C ILE A 41 2.81 6.57 13.46
N HIS A 42 2.98 5.30 13.79
CA HIS A 42 2.51 4.18 13.00
C HIS A 42 1.36 3.48 13.71
N HIS A 43 0.23 3.34 13.02
CA HIS A 43 -0.99 2.76 13.55
C HIS A 43 -1.35 1.54 12.72
N GLU A 44 -1.62 0.44 13.39
CA GLU A 44 -1.97 -0.82 12.76
C GLU A 44 -3.02 -1.50 13.64
N TRP A 45 -4.10 -1.95 13.02
CA TRP A 45 -5.17 -2.67 13.68
C TRP A 45 -5.40 -3.99 12.95
N GLN A 46 -5.24 -5.09 13.69
CA GLN A 46 -5.55 -6.42 13.20
C GLN A 46 -6.96 -6.80 13.65
N ILE A 47 -7.87 -6.93 12.68
CA ILE A 47 -9.26 -7.28 12.92
C ILE A 47 -9.48 -8.71 12.43
N ASN A 48 -9.80 -9.64 13.34
CA ASN A 48 -9.94 -11.08 13.04
C ASN A 48 -11.35 -11.63 13.33
N THR A 49 -12.36 -10.77 13.46
CA THR A 49 -13.73 -11.16 13.85
C THR A 49 -14.76 -10.97 12.74
N LEU A 50 -14.32 -10.81 11.49
CA LEU A 50 -15.20 -10.57 10.35
C LEU A 50 -15.73 -11.90 9.78
N LYS A 51 -16.80 -11.82 9.00
CA LYS A 51 -17.38 -12.94 8.26
C LYS A 51 -16.89 -12.92 6.82
N SER A 52 -16.82 -14.09 6.19
CA SER A 52 -16.35 -14.24 4.81
C SER A 52 -17.29 -13.65 3.79
N ASN A 53 -16.73 -13.11 2.70
CA ASN A 53 -17.47 -12.56 1.57
C ASN A 53 -18.51 -11.50 1.96
N GLN A 54 -18.14 -10.61 2.88
CA GLN A 54 -19.00 -9.56 3.39
C GLN A 54 -18.31 -8.21 3.26
N LYS A 55 -19.09 -7.21 2.82
CA LYS A 55 -18.64 -5.82 2.79
C LYS A 55 -18.82 -5.18 4.17
N TYR A 56 -17.77 -4.50 4.64
CA TYR A 56 -17.73 -3.75 5.89
C TYR A 56 -17.31 -2.31 5.60
N GLU A 57 -18.12 -1.35 6.03
CA GLU A 57 -17.68 0.04 6.15
C GLU A 57 -16.77 0.16 7.37
N TYR A 58 -15.70 0.94 7.26
CA TYR A 58 -14.81 1.25 8.36
C TYR A 58 -14.46 2.73 8.39
N LYS A 59 -14.24 3.26 9.59
CA LYS A 59 -13.85 4.64 9.82
C LYS A 59 -12.57 4.68 10.62
N VAL A 60 -11.55 5.37 10.09
CA VAL A 60 -10.30 5.63 10.81
C VAL A 60 -10.31 7.06 11.31
N THR A 61 -9.98 7.26 12.58
CA THR A 61 -9.85 8.57 13.22
C THR A 61 -8.43 8.70 13.76
N TYR A 62 -7.73 9.80 13.43
CA TYR A 62 -6.38 10.11 13.90
C TYR A 62 -6.33 11.59 14.30
N GLY A 63 -6.20 11.84 15.60
CA GLY A 63 -6.36 13.20 16.14
C GLY A 63 -7.74 13.78 15.84
N LEU A 64 -7.80 14.93 15.18
CA LEU A 64 -9.05 15.62 14.80
C LEU A 64 -9.60 15.21 13.43
N LEU A 65 -8.86 14.40 12.66
CA LEU A 65 -9.23 14.00 11.32
C LEU A 65 -9.88 12.61 11.33
N SER A 66 -10.84 12.40 10.45
CA SER A 66 -11.39 11.08 10.21
C SER A 66 -11.67 10.85 8.73
N GLN A 67 -11.56 9.59 8.30
CA GLN A 67 -11.85 9.14 6.95
C GLN A 67 -12.62 7.82 6.99
N SER A 68 -13.53 7.64 6.04
CA SER A 68 -14.38 6.45 5.95
C SER A 68 -14.21 5.78 4.60
N TYR A 69 -14.12 4.46 4.62
CA TYR A 69 -13.94 3.59 3.46
C TYR A 69 -14.66 2.27 3.70
N HIS A 70 -14.50 1.31 2.79
CA HIS A 70 -15.00 -0.04 2.97
C HIS A 70 -13.99 -1.09 2.54
N VAL A 71 -14.17 -2.31 3.03
CA VAL A 71 -13.43 -3.49 2.59
C VAL A 71 -14.40 -4.66 2.45
N THR A 72 -14.14 -5.55 1.48
CA THR A 72 -14.88 -6.80 1.32
C THR A 72 -13.96 -7.95 1.72
N THR A 73 -14.34 -8.75 2.72
CA THR A 73 -13.55 -9.92 3.13
C THR A 73 -13.49 -10.97 2.03
N ALA A 74 -12.42 -11.76 2.02
CA ALA A 74 -12.23 -12.78 1.00
C ALA A 74 -13.29 -13.89 1.10
N LEU A 75 -13.42 -14.65 0.01
CA LEU A 75 -14.16 -15.91 0.00
C LEU A 75 -13.53 -16.89 0.99
N LYS A 76 -14.38 -17.70 1.64
CA LYS A 76 -13.91 -18.79 2.50
C LYS A 76 -12.93 -19.69 1.75
N LYS A 77 -11.83 -20.08 2.40
CA LYS A 77 -10.84 -20.99 1.82
C LYS A 77 -11.51 -22.27 1.30
N GLY A 78 -11.21 -22.64 0.05
CA GLY A 78 -11.83 -23.79 -0.63
C GLY A 78 -13.18 -23.50 -1.30
N SER A 79 -13.66 -22.26 -1.28
CA SER A 79 -14.83 -21.84 -2.06
C SER A 79 -14.60 -22.07 -3.56
N ARG A 80 -15.67 -22.44 -4.27
CA ARG A 80 -15.70 -22.55 -5.74
C ARG A 80 -16.29 -21.31 -6.42
N GLN A 81 -16.63 -20.28 -5.65
CA GLN A 81 -17.07 -19.00 -6.21
C GLN A 81 -15.90 -18.34 -6.94
N CYS A 82 -16.19 -17.76 -8.10
CA CYS A 82 -15.18 -17.04 -8.87
C CYS A 82 -14.81 -15.71 -8.17
N PHE A 83 -13.58 -15.27 -8.39
CA PHE A 83 -13.13 -13.94 -8.04
C PHE A 83 -12.18 -13.42 -9.12
N ILE A 84 -12.04 -12.10 -9.19
CA ILE A 84 -11.11 -11.41 -10.10
C ILE A 84 -9.94 -10.92 -9.25
N PHE A 85 -8.73 -10.95 -9.80
CA PHE A 85 -7.58 -10.28 -9.21
C PHE A 85 -6.76 -9.60 -10.31
N GLY A 86 -6.10 -8.49 -9.95
CA GLY A 86 -5.13 -7.84 -10.82
C GLY A 86 -3.74 -8.44 -10.61
N TYR A 87 -2.95 -8.52 -11.68
CA TYR A 87 -1.54 -8.93 -11.61
C TYR A 87 -0.69 -7.99 -12.46
N THR A 88 0.42 -7.49 -11.90
CA THR A 88 1.37 -6.63 -12.60
C THR A 88 2.73 -6.61 -11.87
N SER A 89 3.75 -6.06 -12.53
CA SER A 89 5.05 -5.68 -11.96
C SER A 89 5.53 -4.40 -12.66
N ASP A 90 6.78 -3.98 -12.45
CA ASP A 90 7.50 -3.02 -13.31
C ASP A 90 6.75 -1.70 -13.54
N SER A 91 6.73 -0.86 -12.52
CA SER A 91 6.07 0.46 -12.56
C SER A 91 7.01 1.64 -12.36
N ARG A 92 8.29 1.40 -12.60
CA ARG A 92 9.37 2.39 -12.57
C ARG A 92 9.02 3.59 -13.44
N HIS A 93 9.54 4.76 -13.09
CA HIS A 93 9.17 5.94 -13.87
C HIS A 93 9.57 5.79 -15.35
N ALA A 94 8.72 6.27 -16.24
CA ALA A 94 9.01 6.31 -17.67
C ALA A 94 9.43 7.73 -18.08
N THR A 95 9.79 7.91 -19.35
CA THR A 95 10.00 9.24 -19.93
C THR A 95 8.72 10.08 -19.85
N GLY A 96 8.87 11.37 -19.53
CA GLY A 96 7.75 12.30 -19.31
C GLY A 96 7.99 13.25 -18.14
N GLY A 97 7.07 14.20 -17.94
CA GLY A 97 7.08 15.16 -16.82
C GLY A 97 5.69 15.33 -16.19
N GLY A 98 5.61 16.09 -15.10
CA GLY A 98 4.33 16.39 -14.42
C GLY A 98 3.69 15.16 -13.77
N GLU A 99 2.36 15.04 -13.85
CA GLU A 99 1.60 13.97 -13.19
C GLU A 99 1.92 12.54 -13.67
N ARG A 100 2.73 12.41 -14.72
CA ARG A 100 3.17 11.13 -15.27
C ARG A 100 4.38 10.53 -14.54
N LYS A 101 5.34 11.38 -14.19
CA LYS A 101 6.63 11.01 -13.61
C LYS A 101 6.69 11.56 -12.19
N VAL A 102 6.24 10.75 -11.23
CA VAL A 102 6.38 11.08 -9.82
C VAL A 102 7.59 10.31 -9.30
N TYR A 103 8.73 11.00 -9.26
CA TYR A 103 10.08 10.51 -8.90
C TYR A 103 10.15 9.07 -8.37
N GLY A 104 10.72 8.15 -9.17
CA GLY A 104 10.75 6.72 -8.92
C GLY A 104 9.59 5.90 -9.49
N ALA A 105 8.39 6.47 -9.63
CA ALA A 105 7.18 5.73 -10.02
C ALA A 105 6.45 6.31 -11.24
N ASN A 106 5.87 5.44 -12.06
CA ASN A 106 4.95 5.77 -13.14
C ASN A 106 3.52 5.92 -12.59
N ALA A 107 3.27 7.04 -11.92
CA ALA A 107 2.00 7.27 -11.23
C ALA A 107 0.79 7.29 -12.17
N TYR A 108 0.98 7.67 -13.44
CA TYR A 108 -0.07 7.71 -14.45
C TYR A 108 -0.62 6.32 -14.78
N ILE A 109 0.26 5.35 -15.04
CA ILE A 109 -0.16 3.98 -15.33
C ILE A 109 -0.67 3.31 -14.06
N MET A 110 0.00 3.50 -12.93
CA MET A 110 -0.42 2.90 -11.66
C MET A 110 -1.83 3.30 -11.25
N LYS A 111 -2.18 4.59 -11.36
CA LYS A 111 -3.54 5.06 -11.07
C LYS A 111 -4.59 4.41 -11.98
N LYS A 112 -4.28 4.19 -13.26
CA LYS A 112 -5.19 3.53 -14.21
C LYS A 112 -5.37 2.06 -13.92
N ILE A 113 -4.29 1.34 -13.61
CA ILE A 113 -4.35 -0.07 -13.21
C ILE A 113 -5.21 -0.21 -11.95
N ALA A 114 -4.97 0.63 -10.95
CA ALA A 114 -5.74 0.62 -9.71
C ALA A 114 -7.23 0.96 -9.94
N ALA A 115 -7.52 1.97 -10.77
CA ALA A 115 -8.89 2.34 -11.13
C ALA A 115 -9.63 1.23 -11.88
N LEU A 116 -8.95 0.56 -12.82
CA LEU A 116 -9.52 -0.56 -13.56
C LEU A 116 -9.79 -1.74 -12.62
N ALA A 117 -8.81 -2.13 -11.79
CA ALA A 117 -8.99 -3.23 -10.84
C ALA A 117 -10.15 -2.95 -9.88
N TYR A 118 -10.29 -1.72 -9.39
CA TYR A 118 -11.42 -1.31 -8.56
C TYR A 118 -12.76 -1.40 -9.32
N LYS A 119 -12.82 -0.88 -10.56
CA LYS A 119 -14.01 -0.93 -11.40
C LYS A 119 -14.47 -2.37 -11.69
N GLU A 120 -13.52 -3.28 -11.93
CA GLU A 120 -13.78 -4.69 -12.20
C GLU A 120 -14.06 -5.50 -10.93
N ASN A 121 -14.16 -4.86 -9.76
CA ASN A 121 -14.36 -5.51 -8.46
C ASN A 121 -13.31 -6.59 -8.16
N ALA A 122 -12.04 -6.32 -8.49
CA ALA A 122 -10.96 -7.21 -8.11
C ALA A 122 -10.91 -7.39 -6.59
N ALA A 123 -10.68 -8.63 -6.14
CA ALA A 123 -10.53 -8.95 -4.72
C ALA A 123 -9.21 -8.42 -4.16
N PHE A 124 -8.17 -8.38 -4.99
CA PHE A 124 -6.86 -7.81 -4.68
C PHE A 124 -6.07 -7.51 -5.96
N VAL A 125 -4.97 -6.78 -5.82
CA VAL A 125 -3.94 -6.64 -6.85
C VAL A 125 -2.63 -7.26 -6.34
N GLN A 126 -2.05 -8.17 -7.10
CA GLN A 126 -0.70 -8.70 -6.87
C GLN A 126 0.31 -7.88 -7.66
N PHE A 127 1.27 -7.27 -6.96
CA PHE A 127 2.35 -6.47 -7.54
C PHE A 127 3.70 -7.14 -7.22
N THR A 128 4.39 -7.73 -8.20
CA THR A 128 5.57 -8.60 -7.93
C THR A 128 6.92 -7.92 -8.14
N GLY A 129 7.09 -6.70 -7.62
CA GLY A 129 8.38 -6.01 -7.61
C GLY A 129 8.59 -4.99 -8.73
N ASP A 130 9.73 -4.30 -8.64
CA ASP A 130 10.13 -3.19 -9.51
C ASP A 130 9.13 -2.02 -9.48
N MET A 131 8.81 -1.60 -8.26
CA MET A 131 7.94 -0.47 -7.97
C MET A 131 8.62 0.86 -8.28
N ILE A 132 9.92 0.92 -7.99
CA ILE A 132 10.72 2.15 -7.97
C ILE A 132 11.89 2.04 -8.93
N ASN A 133 12.49 3.16 -9.31
CA ASN A 133 13.69 3.13 -10.15
C ASN A 133 14.84 2.36 -9.52
N GLY A 134 14.95 2.40 -8.20
CA GLY A 134 15.81 1.46 -7.49
C GLY A 134 17.30 1.65 -7.69
N TYR A 135 18.06 0.65 -7.24
CA TYR A 135 19.53 0.62 -7.29
C TYR A 135 20.16 1.88 -6.67
N LEU A 136 19.58 2.31 -5.54
CA LEU A 136 19.98 3.53 -4.88
C LEU A 136 21.05 3.26 -3.83
N SER A 137 21.83 4.29 -3.50
CA SER A 137 22.75 4.30 -2.37
C SER A 137 22.26 5.14 -1.19
N SER A 138 21.17 5.90 -1.37
CA SER A 138 20.49 6.65 -0.31
C SER A 138 19.18 5.98 0.08
N LYS A 139 19.05 5.68 1.37
CA LYS A 139 17.83 5.16 1.98
C LYS A 139 16.69 6.18 1.92
N GLU A 140 17.00 7.45 2.14
CA GLU A 140 16.05 8.57 2.12
C GLU A 140 15.44 8.73 0.74
N GLU A 141 16.27 8.63 -0.30
CA GLU A 141 15.82 8.66 -1.68
C GLU A 141 14.92 7.45 -1.98
N GLN A 142 15.29 6.26 -1.52
CA GLN A 142 14.46 5.06 -1.69
C GLN A 142 13.10 5.20 -1.03
N HIS A 143 13.06 5.74 0.19
CA HIS A 143 11.81 6.02 0.90
C HIS A 143 10.95 7.07 0.20
N LEU A 144 11.54 8.09 -0.44
CA LEU A 144 10.81 9.05 -1.26
C LEU A 144 10.16 8.35 -2.47
N GLN A 145 10.89 7.49 -3.17
CA GLN A 145 10.35 6.74 -4.30
C GLN A 145 9.21 5.79 -3.88
N TYR A 146 9.35 5.07 -2.76
CA TYR A 146 8.26 4.24 -2.22
C TYR A 146 7.04 5.07 -1.81
N THR A 147 7.25 6.25 -1.24
CA THR A 147 6.15 7.15 -0.89
C THR A 147 5.38 7.58 -2.13
N ASN A 148 6.09 7.96 -3.20
CA ASN A 148 5.49 8.33 -4.47
C ASN A 148 4.70 7.17 -5.11
N TRP A 149 5.26 5.97 -5.06
CA TRP A 149 4.59 4.76 -5.54
C TRP A 149 3.29 4.50 -4.77
N LYS A 150 3.33 4.49 -3.43
CA LYS A 150 2.14 4.34 -2.57
C LYS A 150 1.09 5.41 -2.88
N LYS A 151 1.50 6.67 -3.00
CA LYS A 151 0.59 7.79 -3.33
C LYS A 151 -0.09 7.66 -4.69
N SER A 152 0.51 6.94 -5.65
CA SER A 152 -0.10 6.74 -6.96
C SER A 152 -1.34 5.85 -6.94
N ILE A 153 -1.42 4.93 -5.96
CA ILE A 153 -2.51 3.95 -5.81
C ILE A 153 -3.31 4.10 -4.50
N GLU A 154 -2.86 4.95 -3.57
CA GLU A 154 -3.52 5.23 -2.28
C GLU A 154 -5.04 5.43 -2.41
N PRO A 155 -5.59 6.17 -3.40
CA PRO A 155 -7.04 6.34 -3.54
C PRO A 155 -7.84 5.03 -3.65
N PHE A 156 -7.21 3.92 -4.03
CA PHE A 156 -7.83 2.61 -4.19
C PHE A 156 -7.41 1.61 -3.12
N TRP A 157 -6.21 1.77 -2.55
CA TRP A 157 -5.67 0.88 -1.53
C TRP A 157 -6.39 1.00 -0.18
N HIS A 158 -7.21 2.03 -0.01
CA HIS A 158 -8.18 2.08 1.09
C HIS A 158 -9.26 1.00 0.99
N TYR A 159 -9.56 0.51 -0.21
CA TYR A 159 -10.72 -0.37 -0.47
C TYR A 159 -10.36 -1.81 -0.81
N MET A 160 -9.19 -2.02 -1.39
CA MET A 160 -8.71 -3.31 -1.90
C MET A 160 -7.22 -3.46 -1.61
N PRO A 161 -6.74 -4.62 -1.14
CA PRO A 161 -5.33 -4.81 -0.86
C PRO A 161 -4.48 -4.87 -2.13
N PHE A 162 -3.34 -4.19 -2.09
CA PHE A 162 -2.23 -4.41 -3.01
C PHE A 162 -1.21 -5.30 -2.30
N ASN A 163 -1.07 -6.54 -2.75
CA ASN A 163 -0.10 -7.51 -2.24
C ASN A 163 1.22 -7.28 -2.98
N VAL A 164 2.19 -6.69 -2.28
CA VAL A 164 3.42 -6.18 -2.88
C VAL A 164 4.61 -7.08 -2.55
N GLY A 165 5.35 -7.49 -3.58
CA GLY A 165 6.65 -8.14 -3.47
C GLY A 165 7.80 -7.21 -3.85
N MET A 166 9.03 -7.65 -3.59
CA MET A 166 10.27 -6.98 -3.99
C MET A 166 10.86 -7.65 -5.23
N GLY A 167 11.32 -6.83 -6.17
CA GLY A 167 12.13 -7.19 -7.33
C GLY A 167 13.57 -6.70 -7.14
N ASN A 168 14.35 -6.73 -8.21
CA ASN A 168 15.77 -6.33 -8.19
C ASN A 168 15.94 -4.82 -8.01
N HIS A 169 14.98 -4.01 -8.44
CA HIS A 169 15.05 -2.56 -8.25
C HIS A 169 14.79 -2.13 -6.80
N GLU A 170 14.27 -3.00 -5.94
CA GLU A 170 14.17 -2.69 -4.51
C GLU A 170 15.53 -2.78 -3.77
N ALA A 171 16.62 -3.14 -4.46
CA ALA A 171 17.96 -3.19 -3.90
C ALA A 171 18.48 -1.81 -3.46
N LEU A 172 19.03 -1.76 -2.25
CA LEU A 172 19.81 -0.66 -1.71
C LEU A 172 21.28 -1.09 -1.69
N GLY A 173 22.12 -0.41 -2.45
CA GLY A 173 23.54 -0.71 -2.60
C GLY A 173 24.42 0.27 -1.85
N TYR A 174 25.71 -0.07 -1.73
CA TYR A 174 26.74 0.86 -1.27
C TYR A 174 27.70 1.11 -2.42
N VAL A 175 28.04 2.37 -2.67
CA VAL A 175 29.06 2.74 -3.64
C VAL A 175 30.35 2.97 -2.87
N PHE A 176 31.40 2.22 -3.21
CA PHE A 176 32.73 2.39 -2.65
C PHE A 176 33.60 3.12 -3.67
N GLU A 177 34.29 4.17 -3.24
CA GLU A 177 35.23 4.91 -4.07
C GLU A 177 36.66 4.60 -3.62
N ASP A 178 37.54 4.30 -4.56
CA ASP A 178 38.97 4.20 -4.26
C ASP A 178 39.65 5.57 -4.17
N GLU A 179 40.92 5.58 -3.78
CA GLU A 179 41.71 6.82 -3.62
C GLU A 179 41.85 7.63 -4.92
N SER A 180 41.58 7.01 -6.08
CA SER A 180 41.58 7.68 -7.39
C SER A 180 40.22 8.25 -7.79
N GLY A 181 39.20 8.10 -6.93
CA GLY A 181 37.82 8.52 -7.20
C GLY A 181 37.07 7.57 -8.12
N LYS A 182 37.57 6.34 -8.36
CA LYS A 182 36.87 5.36 -9.18
C LYS A 182 35.87 4.60 -8.31
N SER A 183 34.59 4.76 -8.65
CA SER A 183 33.49 4.07 -7.97
C SER A 183 33.41 2.60 -8.40
N LYS A 184 33.25 1.71 -7.41
CA LYS A 184 32.80 0.31 -7.59
C LYS A 184 31.48 0.17 -6.84
N GLY A 185 30.47 -0.36 -7.53
CA GLY A 185 29.13 -0.66 -7.00
C GLY A 185 28.75 -2.10 -7.32
#